data_AF-A0A7X6PCV5-F1
#
_entry.id   AF-A0A7X6PCV5-F1
#
_cell.length_a   1.000
_cell.length_b   1.000
_cell.length_c   1.000
_cell.angle_alpha   90.00
_cell.angle_beta   90.00
_cell.angle_gamma   90.00
#
_symmetry.space_group_name_H-M   'P 1'
#
loop_
_entity.id
_entity.type
_entity.pdbx_description
1 polymer ?
#
loop_
_entity_poly.entity_id
_entity_poly.type
_entity_poly.pdbx_seq_one_letter_code
_entity_poly.pdbx_strand_id
1 'polypeptide(L)'
;MFNKFIAAILPYFPKKFIWIFSKAYISGEKIEDAIRVSKEFKKNSTDVTLDVLGEFITSLDEAEENKKEYLDLIEVTIKSGIDGNFSLKPTSFGLLIDKEVCYNHIREITAKAASYNGFIRIDMEDSPCTDMEIDLYRRLKPEFPRSVGLVVQAYLKRTLDDVKGLMDLHTKESPLNFRLCKGI
;
A
#
# COMPACT_ATOMS: atom_id res chain seq x y z
N MET A 1 -4.35 -25.37 14.93
CA MET A 1 -4.14 -26.43 13.92
C MET A 1 -5.17 -26.37 12.80
N PHE A 2 -6.48 -26.32 13.11
CA PHE A 2 -7.54 -26.23 12.10
C PHE A 2 -7.44 -25.01 11.17
N ASN A 3 -7.20 -23.81 11.70
CA ASN A 3 -7.05 -22.60 10.88
C ASN A 3 -5.85 -22.66 9.92
N LYS A 4 -4.74 -23.27 10.33
CA LYS A 4 -3.56 -23.47 9.47
C LYS A 4 -3.86 -24.44 8.32
N PHE A 5 -4.65 -25.47 8.58
CA PHE A 5 -5.10 -26.41 7.54
C PHE A 5 -6.00 -25.72 6.51
N ILE A 6 -6.96 -24.91 6.97
CA ILE A 6 -7.83 -24.12 6.07
C ILE A 6 -6.99 -23.14 5.23
N ALA A 7 -6.04 -22.43 5.84
CA ALA A 7 -5.15 -21.52 5.14
C ALA A 7 -4.30 -22.24 4.07
N ALA A 8 -3.83 -23.46 4.35
CA ALA A 8 -3.02 -24.23 3.41
C ALA A 8 -3.81 -24.71 2.19
N ILE A 9 -5.12 -24.97 2.32
CA ILE A 9 -5.96 -25.43 1.20
C ILE A 9 -6.58 -24.28 0.40
N LEU A 10 -6.69 -23.09 0.98
CA LEU A 10 -7.30 -21.89 0.38
C LEU A 10 -6.77 -21.56 -1.03
N PRO A 11 -5.45 -21.60 -1.31
CA PRO A 11 -4.91 -21.33 -2.65
C PRO A 11 -5.42 -22.29 -3.74
N TYR A 12 -5.88 -23.49 -3.37
CA TYR A 12 -6.40 -24.49 -4.30
C TYR A 12 -7.91 -24.34 -4.56
N PHE A 13 -8.59 -23.46 -3.83
CA PHE A 13 -10.02 -23.22 -4.07
C PHE A 13 -10.23 -22.39 -5.34
N PRO A 14 -11.32 -22.64 -6.10
CA PRO A 14 -11.67 -21.79 -7.24
C PRO A 14 -11.86 -20.34 -6.79
N LYS A 15 -11.30 -19.37 -7.53
CA LYS A 15 -11.45 -17.92 -7.25
C LYS A 15 -12.91 -17.52 -7.03
N LYS A 16 -13.84 -18.07 -7.82
CA LYS A 16 -15.29 -17.84 -7.68
C LYS A 16 -15.85 -18.24 -6.32
N PHE A 17 -15.29 -19.28 -5.69
CA PHE A 17 -15.71 -19.71 -4.36
C PHE A 17 -15.17 -18.77 -3.29
N ILE A 18 -13.89 -18.39 -3.37
CA ILE A 18 -13.28 -17.40 -2.46
C ILE A 18 -14.04 -16.08 -2.52
N TRP A 19 -14.42 -15.66 -3.73
CA TRP A 19 -15.20 -14.44 -3.99
C TRP A 19 -16.50 -14.37 -3.19
N ILE A 20 -17.19 -15.50 -2.94
CA ILE A 20 -18.44 -15.53 -2.16
C ILE A 20 -18.25 -14.90 -0.79
N PHE A 21 -17.07 -15.10 -0.19
CA PHE A 21 -16.73 -14.62 1.15
C PHE A 21 -15.98 -13.29 1.13
N SER A 22 -15.15 -13.03 0.11
CA SER A 22 -14.33 -11.82 0.05
C SER A 22 -15.06 -10.60 -0.52
N LYS A 23 -16.08 -10.77 -1.38
CA LYS A 23 -16.76 -9.67 -2.08
C LYS A 23 -17.33 -8.55 -1.19
N ALA A 24 -17.56 -8.81 0.09
CA ALA A 24 -18.02 -7.79 1.04
C ALA A 24 -16.92 -6.79 1.42
N TYR A 25 -15.65 -7.12 1.16
CA TYR A 25 -14.46 -6.35 1.53
C TYR A 25 -13.71 -5.78 0.32
N ILE A 26 -14.16 -6.08 -0.90
CA ILE A 26 -13.48 -5.71 -2.16
C ILE A 26 -14.44 -4.84 -2.98
N SER A 27 -13.97 -3.69 -3.47
CA SER A 27 -14.79 -2.77 -4.27
C SER A 27 -15.20 -3.34 -5.63
N GLY A 28 -14.40 -4.25 -6.19
CA GLY A 28 -14.66 -5.02 -7.40
C GLY A 28 -13.37 -5.59 -7.99
N GLU A 29 -13.48 -6.22 -9.16
CA GLU A 29 -12.33 -6.87 -9.84
C GLU A 29 -11.62 -5.92 -10.82
N LYS A 30 -12.23 -4.78 -11.14
CA LYS A 30 -11.68 -3.81 -12.10
C LYS A 30 -11.53 -2.43 -11.49
N ILE A 31 -10.66 -1.61 -12.09
CA ILE A 31 -10.46 -0.21 -11.71
C ILE A 31 -11.79 0.55 -11.74
N GLU A 32 -12.65 0.32 -12.73
CA GLU A 32 -13.95 1.01 -12.82
C GLU A 32 -14.85 0.73 -11.61
N ASP A 33 -14.78 -0.47 -11.03
CA ASP A 33 -15.53 -0.81 -9.84
C ASP A 33 -15.02 -0.02 -8.63
N ALA A 34 -13.70 0.06 -8.47
CA ALA A 34 -13.06 0.85 -7.42
C ALA A 34 -13.42 2.33 -7.53
N ILE A 35 -13.44 2.89 -8.75
CA ILE A 35 -13.87 4.28 -8.99
C ILE A 35 -15.35 4.49 -8.67
N ARG A 36 -16.23 3.57 -9.08
CA ARG A 36 -17.67 3.67 -8.79
C ARG A 36 -17.91 3.72 -7.28
N VAL A 37 -17.32 2.79 -6.53
CA VAL A 37 -17.42 2.74 -5.06
C VAL A 37 -16.81 4.00 -4.42
N SER A 38 -15.67 4.46 -4.92
CA SER A 38 -15.04 5.70 -4.44
C SER A 38 -15.94 6.92 -4.61
N LYS A 39 -16.66 7.04 -5.73
CA LYS A 39 -17.63 8.11 -5.96
C LYS A 39 -18.82 8.03 -4.99
N GLU A 40 -19.24 6.83 -4.61
CA GLU A 40 -20.31 6.63 -3.62
C GLU A 40 -19.88 7.09 -2.23
N PHE A 41 -18.65 6.77 -1.79
CA PHE A 41 -18.10 7.26 -0.53
C PHE A 41 -17.90 8.78 -0.52
N LYS A 42 -17.39 9.36 -1.62
CA LYS A 42 -17.19 10.80 -1.74
C LYS A 42 -18.50 11.59 -1.61
N LYS A 43 -19.62 11.07 -2.15
CA LYS A 43 -20.95 11.68 -1.97
C LYS A 43 -21.37 11.77 -0.50
N ASN A 44 -20.83 10.89 0.35
CA ASN A 44 -21.08 10.86 1.80
C ASN A 44 -19.98 11.57 2.60
N SER A 45 -19.11 12.35 1.96
CA SER A 45 -17.96 13.04 2.58
C SER A 45 -16.99 12.09 3.28
N THR A 46 -16.84 10.86 2.76
CA THR A 46 -15.88 9.88 3.23
C THR A 46 -14.68 9.83 2.29
N ASP A 47 -13.49 10.08 2.83
CA ASP A 47 -12.23 9.88 2.11
C ASP A 47 -11.96 8.40 1.86
N VAL A 48 -11.31 8.12 0.75
CA VAL A 48 -10.95 6.75 0.35
C VAL A 48 -9.45 6.65 0.12
N THR A 49 -8.92 5.45 0.36
CA THR A 49 -7.59 5.04 -0.06
C THR A 49 -7.76 3.80 -0.92
N LEU A 50 -7.11 3.77 -2.07
CA LEU A 50 -7.17 2.64 -2.99
C LEU A 50 -6.01 1.68 -2.73
N ASP A 51 -6.29 0.39 -2.75
CA ASP A 51 -5.33 -0.69 -2.53
C ASP A 51 -5.61 -1.79 -3.56
N VAL A 52 -4.63 -2.08 -4.40
CA VAL A 52 -4.70 -3.17 -5.38
C VAL A 52 -4.35 -4.46 -4.67
N LEU A 53 -5.27 -5.41 -4.69
CA LEU A 53 -5.08 -6.70 -4.05
C LEU A 53 -4.06 -7.55 -4.81
N GLY A 54 -2.96 -7.84 -4.14
CA GLY A 54 -1.90 -8.73 -4.60
C GLY A 54 -0.74 -8.62 -3.62
N GLU A 55 -0.23 -9.77 -3.18
CA GLU A 55 0.92 -9.89 -2.27
C GLU A 55 1.76 -11.09 -2.72
N PHE A 56 3.05 -11.10 -2.37
CA PHE A 56 3.97 -12.21 -2.62
C PHE A 56 4.17 -12.58 -4.10
N ILE A 57 4.80 -11.67 -4.84
CA ILE A 57 5.31 -11.96 -6.18
C ILE A 57 6.43 -12.98 -6.17
N THR A 58 6.62 -13.70 -7.27
CA THR A 58 7.72 -14.66 -7.43
C THR A 58 8.82 -14.18 -8.39
N SER A 59 8.59 -13.09 -9.10
CA SER A 59 9.49 -12.53 -10.10
C SER A 59 9.47 -11.01 -10.12
N LEU A 60 10.53 -10.39 -10.65
CA LEU A 60 10.57 -8.94 -10.84
C LEU A 60 9.66 -8.45 -11.98
N ASP A 61 9.30 -9.34 -12.92
CA ASP A 61 8.36 -9.02 -13.99
C ASP A 61 6.95 -8.75 -13.42
N GLU A 62 6.51 -9.56 -12.44
CA GLU A 62 5.27 -9.31 -11.69
C GLU A 62 5.32 -7.97 -10.94
N ALA A 63 6.47 -7.58 -10.37
CA ALA A 63 6.64 -6.27 -9.73
C ALA A 63 6.49 -5.10 -10.72
N GLU A 64 7.02 -5.26 -11.95
CA GLU A 64 6.88 -4.27 -13.01
C GLU A 64 5.42 -4.17 -13.50
N GLU A 65 4.71 -5.29 -13.60
CA GLU A 65 3.27 -5.32 -13.90
C GLU A 65 2.45 -4.60 -12.83
N ASN A 66 2.69 -4.90 -11.55
CA ASN A 66 2.04 -4.23 -10.42
C ASN A 66 2.31 -2.71 -10.44
N LYS A 67 3.54 -2.29 -10.74
CA LYS A 67 3.88 -0.88 -10.90
C LYS A 67 3.04 -0.22 -12.00
N LYS A 68 2.94 -0.84 -13.17
CA LYS A 68 2.14 -0.32 -14.29
C LYS A 68 0.66 -0.20 -13.93
N GLU A 69 0.10 -1.20 -13.25
CA GLU A 69 -1.28 -1.18 -12.77
C GLU A 69 -1.52 -0.01 -11.81
N TYR A 70 -0.61 0.24 -10.87
CA TYR A 70 -0.72 1.40 -9.97
C TYR A 70 -0.60 2.75 -10.69
N LEU A 71 0.29 2.86 -11.68
CA LEU A 71 0.41 4.09 -12.47
C LEU A 71 -0.88 4.39 -13.24
N ASP A 72 -1.52 3.38 -13.82
CA ASP A 72 -2.81 3.53 -14.51
C ASP A 72 -3.94 3.85 -13.51
N LEU A 73 -4.00 3.14 -12.38
CA LEU A 73 -4.95 3.40 -11.31
C LEU A 73 -4.88 4.86 -10.83
N ILE A 74 -3.68 5.40 -10.64
CA ILE A 74 -3.50 6.81 -10.24
C ILE A 74 -4.11 7.74 -11.30
N GLU A 75 -3.82 7.52 -12.58
CA GLU A 75 -4.38 8.36 -13.64
C GLU A 75 -5.90 8.31 -13.70
N VAL A 76 -6.47 7.10 -13.68
CA VAL A 76 -7.92 6.91 -13.77
C VAL A 76 -8.62 7.51 -12.55
N THR A 77 -8.04 7.36 -11.36
CA THR A 77 -8.56 7.92 -10.10
C THR A 77 -8.65 9.45 -10.17
N ILE A 78 -7.56 10.11 -10.54
CA ILE A 78 -7.50 11.57 -10.63
C ILE A 78 -8.41 12.10 -11.74
N LYS A 79 -8.39 11.48 -12.94
CA LYS A 79 -9.28 11.84 -14.06
C LYS A 79 -10.76 11.67 -13.69
N SER A 80 -11.06 10.80 -12.73
CA SER A 80 -12.42 10.56 -12.23
C SER A 80 -12.86 11.50 -11.12
N GLY A 81 -12.00 12.44 -10.70
CA GLY A 81 -12.29 13.42 -9.64
C GLY A 81 -12.23 12.85 -8.22
N ILE A 82 -11.57 11.71 -8.04
CA ILE A 82 -11.33 11.09 -6.72
C ILE A 82 -9.98 11.57 -6.19
N ASP A 83 -9.91 11.79 -4.87
CA ASP A 83 -8.69 12.22 -4.20
C ASP A 83 -7.66 11.09 -4.21
N GLY A 84 -6.44 11.38 -4.66
CA GLY A 84 -5.44 10.36 -4.95
C GLY A 84 -4.70 9.83 -3.73
N ASN A 85 -5.36 9.05 -2.88
CA ASN A 85 -4.71 8.32 -1.79
C ASN A 85 -4.59 6.84 -2.14
N PHE A 86 -3.37 6.29 -2.04
CA PHE A 86 -3.09 4.89 -2.39
C PHE A 86 -2.28 4.23 -1.28
N SER A 87 -2.57 2.97 -0.98
CA SER A 87 -1.74 2.12 -0.12
C SER A 87 -0.90 1.20 -1.00
N LEU A 88 0.39 1.04 -0.69
CA LEU A 88 1.30 0.15 -1.42
C LEU A 88 1.90 -0.85 -0.45
N LYS A 89 1.91 -2.13 -0.85
CA LYS A 89 2.61 -3.21 -0.16
C LYS A 89 3.97 -3.44 -0.82
N PRO A 90 5.09 -3.06 -0.17
CA PRO A 90 6.41 -3.17 -0.77
C PRO A 90 6.77 -4.54 -1.33
N THR A 91 6.30 -5.64 -0.75
CA THR A 91 6.59 -6.99 -1.26
C THR A 91 6.05 -7.21 -2.68
N SER A 92 4.91 -6.59 -3.03
CA SER A 92 4.33 -6.61 -4.38
C SER A 92 5.17 -5.86 -5.41
N PHE A 93 6.15 -5.07 -4.96
CA PHE A 93 7.10 -4.36 -5.81
C PHE A 93 8.52 -4.93 -5.73
N GLY A 94 8.70 -6.08 -5.07
CA GLY A 94 9.98 -6.79 -5.05
C GLY A 94 10.80 -6.60 -3.78
N LEU A 95 10.24 -6.10 -2.67
CA LEU A 95 10.98 -5.91 -1.42
C LEU A 95 11.78 -7.14 -0.97
N LEU A 96 11.21 -8.34 -1.17
CA LEU A 96 11.82 -9.63 -0.80
C LEU A 96 12.73 -10.23 -1.87
N ILE A 97 12.77 -9.65 -3.07
CA ILE A 97 13.58 -10.14 -4.20
C ILE A 97 14.78 -9.20 -4.41
N ASP A 98 14.51 -7.92 -4.64
CA ASP A 98 15.51 -6.88 -4.84
C ASP A 98 15.00 -5.53 -4.28
N LYS A 99 15.66 -5.06 -3.23
CA LYS A 99 15.29 -3.82 -2.51
C LYS A 99 15.46 -2.56 -3.35
N GLU A 100 16.44 -2.53 -4.26
CA GLU A 100 16.67 -1.36 -5.12
C GLU A 100 15.63 -1.29 -6.23
N VAL A 101 15.23 -2.44 -6.79
CA VAL A 101 14.11 -2.50 -7.74
C VAL A 101 12.81 -2.06 -7.07
N CYS A 102 12.53 -2.57 -5.86
CA CYS A 102 11.39 -2.14 -5.05
C CYS A 102 11.38 -0.64 -4.80
N TYR A 103 12.53 -0.08 -4.40
CA TYR A 103 12.69 1.36 -4.23
C TYR A 103 12.34 2.14 -5.49
N ASN A 104 12.92 1.77 -6.63
CA ASN A 104 12.72 2.48 -7.89
C ASN A 104 11.25 2.44 -8.33
N HIS A 105 10.60 1.28 -8.23
CA HIS A 105 9.17 1.13 -8.56
C HIS A 105 8.30 2.03 -7.68
N ILE A 106 8.46 1.96 -6.35
CA ILE A 106 7.64 2.76 -5.42
C ILE A 106 7.96 4.24 -5.56
N ARG A 107 9.21 4.61 -5.83
CA ARG A 107 9.62 5.99 -6.12
C ARG A 107 8.92 6.52 -7.36
N GLU A 108 8.86 5.76 -8.46
CA GLU A 108 8.13 6.14 -9.68
C GLU A 108 6.63 6.34 -9.41
N ILE A 109 6.00 5.42 -8.69
CA ILE A 109 4.58 5.51 -8.30
C ILE A 109 4.34 6.73 -7.41
N THR A 110 5.21 6.97 -6.44
CA THR A 110 5.12 8.12 -5.53
C THR A 110 5.30 9.44 -6.29
N ALA A 111 6.24 9.50 -7.24
CA ALA A 111 6.42 10.67 -8.09
C ALA A 111 5.17 10.96 -8.95
N LYS A 112 4.56 9.91 -9.51
CA LYS A 112 3.30 10.03 -10.27
C LYS A 112 2.17 10.56 -9.40
N ALA A 113 1.94 9.97 -8.22
CA ALA A 113 0.93 10.46 -7.28
C ALA A 113 1.21 11.91 -6.86
N ALA A 114 2.46 12.25 -6.50
CA ALA A 114 2.87 13.59 -6.08
C ALA A 114 2.61 14.64 -7.17
N SER A 115 2.81 14.31 -8.45
CA SER A 115 2.50 15.20 -9.59
C SER A 115 1.03 15.63 -9.68
N TYR A 116 0.13 14.88 -9.05
CA TYR A 116 -1.30 15.19 -8.95
C TYR A 116 -1.72 15.63 -7.54
N ASN A 117 -0.76 16.00 -6.67
CA ASN A 117 -0.98 16.25 -5.24
C ASN A 117 -1.60 15.05 -4.48
N GLY A 118 -1.37 13.84 -4.99
CA GLY A 118 -1.74 12.59 -4.33
C GLY A 118 -0.77 12.19 -3.22
N PHE A 119 -1.11 11.09 -2.56
CA PHE A 119 -0.44 10.57 -1.39
C PHE A 119 -0.31 9.04 -1.45
N ILE A 120 0.90 8.56 -1.17
CA ILE A 120 1.23 7.15 -1.03
C ILE A 120 1.39 6.78 0.45
N ARG A 121 0.68 5.75 0.89
CA ARG A 121 0.92 5.08 2.16
C ARG A 121 1.73 3.82 1.91
N ILE A 122 2.93 3.75 2.47
CA ILE A 122 3.69 2.50 2.56
C ILE A 122 3.07 1.66 3.67
N ASP A 123 2.46 0.54 3.30
CA ASP A 123 1.94 -0.43 4.25
C ASP A 123 3.08 -1.14 5.00
N MET A 124 2.75 -1.65 6.18
CA MET A 124 3.67 -2.42 7.02
C MET A 124 3.18 -3.86 6.97
N GLU A 125 3.99 -4.75 6.41
CA GLU A 125 3.66 -6.16 6.19
C GLU A 125 4.15 -7.02 7.36
N ASP A 126 4.53 -8.27 7.10
CA ASP A 126 4.99 -9.19 8.15
C ASP A 126 6.25 -8.67 8.85
N SER A 127 6.44 -9.06 10.12
CA SER A 127 7.57 -8.60 10.94
C SER A 127 8.98 -8.72 10.33
N PRO A 128 9.30 -9.69 9.45
CA PRO A 128 10.59 -9.71 8.75
C PRO A 128 10.78 -8.55 7.75
N CYS A 129 9.70 -7.93 7.28
CA CYS A 129 9.71 -6.80 6.34
C CYS A 129 9.92 -5.45 7.04
N THR A 130 9.60 -5.33 8.33
CA THR A 130 9.52 -4.06 9.06
C THR A 130 10.74 -3.15 8.88
N ASP A 131 11.96 -3.67 9.04
CA ASP A 131 13.18 -2.88 8.88
C ASP A 131 13.34 -2.37 7.44
N MET A 132 13.04 -3.22 6.46
CA MET A 132 13.17 -2.90 5.04
C MET A 132 12.14 -1.85 4.60
N GLU A 133 10.94 -1.88 5.17
CA GLU A 133 9.87 -0.92 4.91
C GLU A 133 10.16 0.44 5.57
N ILE A 134 10.72 0.44 6.78
CA ILE A 134 11.22 1.65 7.43
C ILE A 134 12.34 2.27 6.58
N ASP A 135 13.33 1.49 6.14
CA ASP A 135 14.43 1.97 5.30
C ASP A 135 13.94 2.56 3.97
N LEU A 136 12.98 1.88 3.32
CA LEU A 136 12.30 2.37 2.12
C LEU A 136 11.65 3.73 2.38
N TYR A 137 10.88 3.87 3.47
CA TYR A 137 10.25 5.14 3.85
C TYR A 137 11.28 6.24 4.12
N ARG A 138 12.38 5.92 4.82
CA ARG A 138 13.46 6.88 5.11
C ARG A 138 14.08 7.46 3.85
N ARG A 139 14.18 6.67 2.76
CA ARG A 139 14.66 7.15 1.46
C ARG A 139 13.62 8.00 0.72
N LEU A 140 12.35 7.60 0.74
CA LEU A 140 11.27 8.31 0.02
C LEU A 140 10.88 9.64 0.66
N LYS A 141 10.87 9.73 1.99
CA LYS A 141 10.35 10.89 2.72
C LYS A 141 11.08 12.22 2.38
N PRO A 142 12.42 12.27 2.27
CA PRO A 142 13.12 13.47 1.82
C PRO A 142 12.79 13.88 0.37
N GLU A 143 12.56 12.91 -0.52
CA GLU A 143 12.21 13.17 -1.93
C GLU A 143 10.76 13.64 -2.09
N PHE A 144 9.83 13.10 -1.28
CA PHE A 144 8.39 13.37 -1.39
C PHE A 144 7.78 13.84 -0.06
N PRO A 145 8.21 15.00 0.47
CA PRO A 145 7.90 15.43 1.83
C PRO A 145 6.41 15.52 2.18
N ARG A 146 5.53 15.71 1.18
CA ARG A 146 4.08 15.86 1.36
C ARG A 146 3.24 14.69 0.82
N SER A 147 3.87 13.74 0.14
CA SER A 147 3.17 12.72 -0.66
C SER A 147 3.48 11.29 -0.26
N VAL A 148 4.18 11.08 0.86
CA VAL A 148 4.44 9.74 1.39
C VAL A 148 4.29 9.68 2.91
N GLY A 149 3.71 8.59 3.39
CA GLY A 149 3.62 8.23 4.80
C GLY A 149 3.80 6.73 5.03
N LEU A 150 3.96 6.35 6.29
CA LEU A 150 4.25 4.97 6.69
C LEU A 150 3.13 4.41 7.56
N VAL A 151 2.83 3.12 7.48
CA VAL A 151 2.01 2.40 8.47
C VAL A 151 2.91 1.93 9.62
N VAL A 152 2.42 1.96 10.85
CA VAL A 152 3.09 1.36 12.01
C VAL A 152 2.11 0.46 12.78
N GLN A 153 2.61 -0.66 13.29
CA GLN A 153 1.80 -1.72 13.90
C GLN A 153 1.96 -1.75 15.43
N ALA A 154 0.95 -1.31 16.19
CA ALA A 154 0.98 -1.17 17.64
C ALA A 154 1.22 -2.49 18.42
N TYR A 155 1.02 -3.65 17.81
CA TYR A 155 1.28 -4.95 18.44
C TYR A 155 2.77 -5.32 18.57
N LEU A 156 3.67 -4.63 17.84
CA LEU A 156 5.10 -4.91 17.93
C LEU A 156 5.70 -4.15 19.10
N LYS A 157 6.49 -4.85 19.92
CA LYS A 157 7.18 -4.25 21.07
C LYS A 157 8.15 -3.13 20.65
N ARG A 158 8.67 -3.19 19.42
CA ARG A 158 9.65 -2.25 18.84
C ARG A 158 9.05 -0.93 18.34
N THR A 159 7.74 -0.85 18.10
CA THR A 159 7.13 0.27 17.36
C THR A 159 7.35 1.64 17.99
N LEU A 160 7.36 1.74 19.33
CA LEU A 160 7.60 3.02 19.98
C LEU A 160 9.02 3.54 19.68
N ASP A 161 10.01 2.66 19.67
CA ASP A 161 11.40 3.03 19.40
C ASP A 161 11.60 3.31 17.91
N ASP A 162 10.95 2.56 17.02
CA ASP A 162 10.95 2.83 15.58
C ASP A 162 10.37 4.22 15.26
N VAL A 163 9.23 4.59 15.85
CA VAL A 163 8.61 5.91 15.66
C VAL A 163 9.51 7.04 16.19
N LYS A 164 10.13 6.86 17.36
CA LYS A 164 11.11 7.82 17.88
C LYS A 164 12.32 7.95 16.95
N GLY A 165 12.79 6.83 16.41
CA GLY A 165 13.91 6.79 15.48
C GLY A 165 13.66 7.50 14.15
N LEU A 166 12.40 7.73 13.77
CA LEU A 166 12.02 8.47 12.57
C LEU A 166 11.85 9.98 12.80
N MET A 167 11.91 10.46 14.05
CA MET A 167 11.74 11.87 14.38
C MET A 167 12.83 12.77 13.78
N ASP A 168 13.97 12.20 13.40
CA ASP A 168 15.03 12.91 12.68
C ASP A 168 14.59 13.37 11.27
N LEU A 169 13.57 12.72 10.69
CA LEU A 169 12.96 13.11 9.41
C LEU A 169 11.82 14.13 9.56
N HIS A 170 11.40 14.45 10.78
CA HIS A 170 10.29 15.37 11.03
C HIS A 170 10.74 16.83 10.92
N THR A 171 10.07 17.61 10.07
CA THR A 171 10.16 19.08 10.09
C THR A 171 8.78 19.72 10.08
N LYS A 172 8.69 21.03 10.33
CA LYS A 172 7.41 21.76 10.24
C LYS A 172 6.84 21.74 8.83
N GLU A 173 7.70 21.77 7.82
CA GLU A 173 7.36 21.78 6.40
C GLU A 173 7.11 20.37 5.84
N SER A 174 7.69 19.35 6.48
CA SER A 174 7.57 17.93 6.14
C SER A 174 7.26 17.10 7.39
N PRO A 175 6.05 17.26 7.98
CA PRO A 175 5.70 16.48 9.14
C PRO A 175 5.63 15.00 8.78
N LEU A 176 6.09 14.15 9.69
CA LEU A 176 5.83 12.72 9.62
C LEU A 176 4.32 12.46 9.59
N ASN A 177 3.93 11.49 8.79
CA ASN A 177 2.54 11.07 8.68
C ASN A 177 2.48 9.55 8.84
N PHE A 178 1.83 9.09 9.90
CA PHE A 178 1.70 7.67 10.22
C PHE A 178 0.24 7.23 10.20
N ARG A 179 0.00 6.01 9.69
CA ARG A 179 -1.25 5.27 9.93
C ARG A 179 -0.94 4.23 11.01
N LEU A 180 -1.49 4.41 12.20
CA LEU A 180 -1.35 3.44 13.30
C LEU A 180 -2.42 2.35 13.16
N CYS A 181 -2.00 1.09 13.06
CA CYS A 181 -2.89 -0.06 13.13
C CYS A 181 -2.45 -0.99 14.27
N LYS A 182 -3.24 -2.03 14.57
CA LYS A 182 -2.81 -3.05 15.54
C LYS A 182 -1.73 -3.95 14.94
N GLY A 183 -1.92 -4.45 13.72
CA GLY A 183 -1.28 -5.65 13.21
C GLY A 183 -2.21 -6.86 13.42
N ILE A 184 -2.35 -7.71 12.40
CA ILE A 184 -3.22 -8.89 12.39
C ILE A 184 -2.42 -10.17 12.21
#